data_AF-A0A081C928-F1
#
_entry.id   AF-A0A081C928-F1
#
_cell.length_a   1.000
_cell.length_b   1.000
_cell.length_c   1.000
_cell.angle_alpha   90.00
_cell.angle_beta   90.00
_cell.angle_gamma   90.00
#
_symmetry.space_group_name_H-M   'P 1'
#
loop_
_entity.id
_entity.type
_entity.pdbx_description
1 polymer ?
#
loop_
_entity_poly.entity_id
_entity_poly.type
_entity_poly.pdbx_seq_one_letter_code
_entity_poly.pdbx_strand_id
1 'polypeptide(L)' 'MTVQQLLTIATNKTQFQSLADYAEYGLRYLEFIKTHLQAVIVSQNEQNYRFFQYKKDGTFNVTRRINANLMLSFEEFEQI' A
#
# COMPACT_ATOMS: atom_id res chain seq x y z
N MET A 1 0.48 -2.22 12.23
CA MET A 1 1.45 -1.56 11.33
C MET A 1 1.05 -0.10 11.20
N THR A 2 1.95 0.87 11.36
CA THR A 2 1.68 2.31 11.09
C THR A 2 2.37 2.78 9.82
N VAL A 3 1.97 3.92 9.28
CA VAL A 3 2.64 4.47 8.08
C VAL A 3 4.11 4.86 8.38
N GLN A 4 4.42 5.31 9.60
CA GLN A 4 5.79 5.56 10.04
C GLN A 4 6.63 4.28 10.05
N GLN A 5 6.08 3.15 10.50
CA GLN A 5 6.80 1.87 10.49
C GLN A 5 7.13 1.43 9.05
N LEU A 6 6.16 1.57 8.13
CA LEU A 6 6.39 1.31 6.71
C LEU A 6 7.47 2.23 6.14
N LEU A 7 7.45 3.52 6.49
CA LEU A 7 8.46 4.48 6.04
C LEU A 7 9.86 4.14 6.59
N THR A 8 9.97 3.71 7.85
CA THR A 8 11.25 3.28 8.44
C THR A 8 11.82 2.08 7.69
N ILE A 9 10.98 1.12 7.30
CA ILE A 9 11.43 -0.03 6.50
C ILE A 9 11.84 0.45 5.09
N ALA A 10 10.97 1.20 4.41
CA ALA A 10 11.18 1.67 3.04
C ALA A 10 12.43 2.55 2.86
N THR A 11 12.81 3.31 3.89
CA THR A 11 13.98 4.18 3.87
C THR A 11 15.28 3.46 4.24
N ASN A 12 15.18 2.26 4.81
CA ASN A 12 16.34 1.45 5.18
C ASN A 12 16.76 0.53 4.04
N LYS A 13 17.83 0.89 3.32
CA LYS A 13 18.36 0.10 2.20
C LYS A 13 18.81 -1.31 2.59
N THR A 14 19.14 -1.56 3.86
CA THR A 14 19.52 -2.92 4.30
C THR A 14 18.34 -3.90 4.32
N GLN A 15 17.11 -3.39 4.22
CA GLN A 15 15.88 -4.17 4.12
C GLN A 15 15.52 -4.57 2.68
N PHE A 16 16.39 -4.32 1.70
CA PHE A 16 16.12 -4.57 0.27
C PHE A 16 17.36 -5.13 -0.44
N GLN A 17 17.77 -6.34 -0.04
CA GLN A 17 18.98 -7.00 -0.55
C GLN A 17 18.67 -8.12 -1.55
N SER A 18 17.45 -8.64 -1.52
CA SER A 18 16.97 -9.73 -2.36
C SER A 18 15.56 -9.45 -2.89
N LEU A 19 15.15 -10.17 -3.94
CA LEU A 19 13.79 -10.08 -4.47
C LEU A 19 12.73 -10.44 -3.40
N ALA A 20 13.05 -11.38 -2.51
CA ALA A 20 12.16 -11.77 -1.42
C ALA A 20 11.91 -10.61 -0.46
N ASP A 21 12.90 -9.75 -0.22
CA ASP A 21 12.73 -8.60 0.67
C ASP A 21 11.75 -7.55 0.09
N TYR A 22 11.78 -7.36 -1.24
CA TYR A 22 10.81 -6.51 -1.93
C TYR A 22 9.39 -7.09 -1.86
N ALA A 23 9.26 -8.40 -2.06
CA ALA A 23 7.98 -9.11 -1.95
C ALA A 23 7.42 -8.99 -0.52
N GLU A 24 8.25 -9.20 0.49
CA GLU A 24 7.90 -9.06 1.91
C GLU A 24 7.44 -7.64 2.25
N TYR A 25 8.16 -6.61 1.78
CA TYR A 25 7.70 -5.23 1.94
C TYR A 25 6.37 -4.96 1.23
N GLY A 26 6.20 -5.51 0.02
CA GLY A 26 4.95 -5.46 -0.73
C GLY A 26 3.79 -6.03 0.08
N LEU A 27 3.95 -7.24 0.63
CA LEU A 27 2.95 -7.91 1.46
C LEU A 27 2.57 -7.07 2.70
N ARG A 28 3.57 -6.51 3.40
CA ARG A 28 3.34 -5.60 4.54
C ARG A 28 2.55 -4.36 4.15
N TYR A 29 2.83 -3.79 2.98
CA TYR A 29 2.06 -2.64 2.49
C TYR A 29 0.63 -3.02 2.10
N LEU A 30 0.45 -4.18 1.45
CA LEU A 30 -0.87 -4.73 1.11
C LEU A 30 -1.72 -4.98 2.36
N GLU A 31 -1.12 -5.54 3.42
CA GLU A 31 -1.76 -5.73 4.72
C GLU A 31 -2.19 -4.39 5.34
N PHE A 32 -1.28 -3.40 5.29
CA PHE A 32 -1.55 -2.07 5.81
C PHE A 32 -2.73 -1.40 5.11
N ILE A 33 -2.75 -1.38 3.76
CA ILE A 33 -3.83 -0.70 3.03
C ILE A 33 -5.18 -1.40 3.20
N LYS A 34 -5.20 -2.71 3.49
CA LYS A 34 -6.43 -3.47 3.76
C LYS A 34 -7.13 -3.03 5.06
N THR A 35 -6.37 -2.61 6.07
CA THR A 35 -6.88 -2.47 7.45
C THR A 35 -6.67 -1.09 8.09
N HIS A 36 -5.73 -0.29 7.59
CA HIS A 36 -5.27 0.93 8.27
C HIS A 36 -5.53 2.24 7.51
N LEU A 37 -6.17 2.21 6.34
CA LEU A 37 -6.55 3.44 5.62
C LEU A 37 -7.67 4.20 6.33
N GLN A 38 -7.71 5.51 6.10
CA GLN A 38 -8.85 6.37 6.48
C GLN A 38 -10.01 6.15 5.52
N ALA A 39 -9.72 6.10 4.23
CA ALA A 39 -10.70 5.89 3.17
C ALA A 39 -10.04 5.38 1.89
N VAL A 40 -10.84 4.69 1.07
CA VAL A 40 -10.52 4.39 -0.32
C VAL A 40 -11.46 5.21 -1.19
N ILE A 41 -10.89 6.07 -2.03
CA ILE A 41 -11.64 6.93 -2.95
C ILE A 41 -11.62 6.25 -4.31
N VAL A 42 -12.80 6.00 -4.88
CA VAL A 42 -12.96 5.41 -6.22
C VAL A 42 -13.34 6.50 -7.20
N SER A 43 -12.64 6.56 -8.34
CA SER A 43 -12.98 7.48 -9.43
C SER A 43 -14.35 7.12 -10.01
N GLN A 44 -15.20 8.12 -10.22
CA GLN A 44 -16.56 7.92 -10.72
C GLN A 44 -16.56 7.61 -12.23
N ASN A 45 -15.71 8.29 -13.00
CA ASN A 45 -15.66 8.14 -14.46
C ASN A 45 -14.88 6.91 -14.90
N GLU A 46 -13.86 6.52 -14.13
CA GLU A 46 -12.99 5.39 -14.42
C GLU A 46 -12.86 4.53 -13.16
N GLN A 47 -13.82 3.64 -12.93
CA GLN A 47 -13.95 2.88 -11.68
C GLN A 47 -12.75 1.97 -11.35
N ASN A 48 -11.91 1.69 -12.34
CA ASN A 48 -10.65 0.97 -12.15
C ASN A 48 -9.57 1.84 -11.48
N TYR A 49 -9.76 3.14 -11.29
CA TYR A 49 -8.82 3.97 -10.55
C TYR A 49 -9.28 4.26 -9.12
N ARG A 50 -8.36 4.06 -8.19
CA ARG A 50 -8.54 4.34 -6.77
C ARG A 50 -7.42 5.17 -6.18
N PHE A 51 -7.72 5.82 -5.07
CA PHE A 51 -6.77 6.59 -4.26
C PHE A 51 -6.92 6.18 -2.80
N PHE A 52 -5.80 6.09 -2.10
CA PHE A 52 -5.78 5.75 -0.68
C PHE A 52 -5.56 7.02 0.13
N GLN A 53 -6.46 7.26 1.09
CA GLN A 53 -6.29 8.32 2.07
C GLN A 53 -5.73 7.72 3.36
N TYR A 54 -4.59 8.24 3.82
CA TYR A 54 -4.00 7.84 5.08
C TYR A 54 -4.72 8.48 6.27
N LYS A 55 -4.55 7.90 7.46
CA LYS A 55 -5.06 8.48 8.71
C LYS A 55 -4.19 9.67 9.15
N LYS A 56 -4.44 10.18 10.35
CA LYS A 56 -3.71 11.32 10.94
C LYS A 56 -2.19 11.13 10.95
N ASP A 57 -1.73 9.90 11.15
CA ASP A 57 -0.31 9.51 11.14
C ASP A 57 0.34 9.66 9.75
N GLY A 58 -0.44 9.64 8.66
CA GLY A 58 -0.02 10.00 7.31
C GLY A 58 -0.45 11.39 6.87
N THR A 59 -0.68 12.30 7.83
CA THR A 59 -1.13 13.70 7.63
C THR A 59 -2.36 13.85 6.73
N PHE A 60 -3.23 12.83 6.69
CA PHE A 60 -4.40 12.76 5.80
C PHE A 60 -4.07 12.87 4.30
N ASN A 61 -2.82 12.60 3.92
CA ASN A 61 -2.39 12.64 2.53
C ASN A 61 -3.11 11.57 1.70
N VAL A 62 -3.35 11.92 0.44
CA VAL A 62 -3.93 11.05 -0.57
C VAL A 62 -2.82 10.59 -1.52
N THR A 63 -2.80 9.30 -1.86
CA THR A 63 -1.83 8.74 -2.80
C THR A 63 -2.04 9.29 -4.22
N ARG A 64 -1.08 9.03 -5.11
CA ARG A 64 -1.31 9.13 -6.56
C ARG A 64 -2.37 8.10 -6.99
N ARG A 65 -2.89 8.26 -8.22
CA ARG A 65 -3.86 7.31 -8.81
C ARG A 65 -3.29 5.89 -8.88
N ILE A 66 -4.08 4.91 -8.48
CA ILE A 66 -3.72 3.48 -8.50
C ILE A 66 -4.72 2.75 -9.40
N ASN A 67 -4.21 1.95 -10.34
CA ASN A 67 -5.06 1.09 -11.17
C ASN A 67 -5.38 -0.20 -10.43
N ALA A 68 -6.66 -0.36 -10.06
CA ALA A 68 -7.20 -1.49 -9.34
C ALA A 68 -7.06 -2.83 -10.07
N ASN A 69 -6.99 -2.81 -11.40
CA ASN A 69 -6.83 -4.02 -12.21
C ASN A 69 -5.37 -4.48 -12.30
N LEU A 70 -4.41 -3.66 -11.85
CA LEU A 70 -2.98 -3.97 -11.89
C LEU A 70 -2.39 -4.22 -10.51
N MET A 71 -2.94 -3.59 -9.48
CA MET A 71 -2.46 -3.74 -8.11
C MET A 71 -3.13 -4.95 -7.45
N LEU A 72 -2.32 -5.95 -7.11
CA LEU A 72 -2.75 -7.11 -6.32
C LEU A 72 -3.31 -6.66 -4.97
N SER A 73 -4.36 -7.34 -4.54
CA SER A 73 -4.83 -7.36 -3.15
C SER A 73 -3.91 -8.22 -2.28
N PHE A 74 -4.07 -8.11 -0.97
CA PHE A 74 -3.37 -8.96 -0.01
C PHE A 74 -3.67 -10.44 -0.26
N GLU A 75 -4.94 -10.77 -0.50
CA GLU A 75 -5.41 -12.13 -0.75
C GLU A 75 -4.87 -12.71 -2.05
N GLU A 76 -4.81 -11.91 -3.12
CA GLU A 76 -4.24 -12.34 -4.40
C GLU A 76 -2.74 -12.60 -4.28
N PHE A 77 -2.02 -11.80 -3.49
CA PHE A 77 -0.58 -11.95 -3.30
C PHE A 77 -0.23 -13.22 -2.51
N GLU A 78 -0.96 -13.53 -1.44
CA GLU A 78 -0.76 -14.72 -0.61
C GLU A 78 -1.01 -16.05 -1.34
N GLN A 79 -1.64 -16.00 -2.52
CA GLN A 79 -1.94 -17.17 -3.35
C GLN A 79 -0.87 -17.45 -4.42
N ILE A 80 0.15 -16.60 -4.54
CA ILE A 80 1.27 -16.73 -5.48
C ILE A 80 2.39 -17.56 -4.85
#